data_AF-A0A151T842-F1
#
_entry.id   AF-A0A151T842-F1
#
_cell.length_a   1.000
_cell.length_b   1.000
_cell.length_c   1.000
_cell.angle_alpha   90.00
_cell.angle_beta   90.00
_cell.angle_gamma   90.00
#
_symmetry.space_group_name_H-M   'P 1'
#
loop_
_entity.id
_entity.type
_entity.pdbx_description
1 polymer ?
#
loop_
_entity_poly.entity_id
_entity_poly.type
_entity_poly.pdbx_seq_one_letter_code
_entity_poly.pdbx_strand_id
1 'polypeptide(L)'
;MMMWSIWTSKNNLLWKDIPWNISEIVHRARNSRQNWTLANHRPLDARGIPGPTSTTQWSPPPHGSYKCNFATFPNPDENTFGIGFCIRDSLGSFVGARTLKIPGLPPASIRDVIALMQAIILASENQYSPILFESSSSRIESFFLHPNLKDRTEFSGIMNHCRNKINSYKINSCANFNVSFTHRSANLVAANLAKASKYYANLKDFAYIPNCIFSLIVNELS
;
A
#
# COMPACT_ATOMS: atom_id res chain seq x y z
N MET A 1 -17.66 7.62 2.23
CA MET A 1 -18.31 8.77 2.90
C MET A 1 -19.71 9.05 2.36
N MET A 2 -19.96 9.02 1.04
CA MET A 2 -21.32 9.28 0.49
C MET A 2 -22.42 8.36 1.04
N MET A 3 -22.20 7.04 1.06
CA MET A 3 -23.19 6.09 1.63
C MET A 3 -23.50 6.36 3.10
N TRP A 4 -22.49 6.75 3.89
CA TRP A 4 -22.67 7.14 5.28
C TRP A 4 -23.47 8.44 5.39
N SER A 5 -23.17 9.46 4.58
CA SER A 5 -23.93 10.73 4.56
C SER A 5 -25.40 10.56 4.16
N ILE A 6 -25.69 9.66 3.22
CA ILE A 6 -27.05 9.29 2.83
C ILE A 6 -27.77 8.57 3.97
N TRP A 7 -27.11 7.57 4.58
CA TRP A 7 -27.65 6.84 5.72
C TRP A 7 -27.96 7.76 6.91
N THR A 8 -27.04 8.69 7.25
CA THR A 8 -27.26 9.68 8.32
C THR A 8 -28.47 10.56 8.04
N SER A 9 -28.66 10.98 6.79
CA SER A 9 -29.78 11.85 6.42
C SER A 9 -31.11 11.10 6.38
N LYS A 10 -31.10 9.81 6.01
CA LYS A 10 -32.25 8.91 6.18
C LYS A 10 -32.65 8.77 7.64
N ASN A 11 -31.70 8.59 8.55
CA ASN A 11 -31.98 8.50 9.98
C ASN A 11 -32.48 9.82 10.57
N ASN A 12 -31.90 10.96 10.16
CA ASN A 12 -32.35 12.25 10.65
C ASN A 12 -33.79 12.57 10.20
N LEU A 13 -34.19 12.14 9.00
CA LEU A 13 -35.58 12.22 8.58
C LEU A 13 -36.46 11.32 9.48
N LEU A 14 -36.09 10.04 9.63
CA LEU A 14 -36.91 9.06 10.34
C LEU A 14 -37.09 9.39 11.84
N TRP A 15 -36.05 9.89 12.50
CA TRP A 15 -36.01 10.02 13.95
C TRP A 15 -36.11 11.46 14.46
N LYS A 16 -35.93 12.45 13.59
CA LYS A 16 -35.85 13.88 13.98
C LYS A 16 -36.67 14.79 13.06
N ASP A 17 -37.39 14.22 12.09
CA ASP A 17 -38.21 14.94 11.12
C ASP A 17 -37.44 16.04 10.35
N ILE A 18 -36.13 15.86 10.17
CA ILE A 18 -35.30 16.80 9.42
C ILE A 18 -35.41 16.48 7.93
N PRO A 19 -35.90 17.40 7.09
CA PRO A 19 -36.09 17.16 5.66
C PRO A 19 -34.76 17.02 4.92
N TRP A 20 -34.81 16.39 3.76
CA TRP A 20 -33.61 16.13 2.96
C TRP A 20 -33.04 17.41 2.35
N ASN A 21 -31.76 17.64 2.59
CA ASN A 21 -30.99 18.65 1.89
C ASN A 21 -29.83 18.01 1.12
N ILE A 22 -29.98 17.93 -0.20
CA ILE A 22 -29.00 17.30 -1.09
C ILE A 22 -27.65 18.03 -1.02
N SER A 23 -27.66 19.36 -0.94
CA SER A 23 -26.45 20.18 -0.82
C SER A 23 -25.69 19.83 0.46
N GLU A 24 -26.41 19.69 1.58
CA GLU A 24 -25.83 19.32 2.87
C GLU A 24 -25.26 17.89 2.85
N ILE A 25 -25.93 16.94 2.20
CA ILE A 25 -25.44 15.55 2.06
C ILE A 25 -24.12 15.52 1.28
N VAL A 26 -24.06 16.23 0.16
CA VAL A 26 -22.86 16.34 -0.68
C VAL A 26 -21.75 17.07 0.07
N HIS A 27 -22.07 18.17 0.74
CA HIS A 27 -21.12 18.95 1.53
C HIS A 27 -20.55 18.10 2.69
N ARG A 28 -21.39 17.38 3.42
CA ARG A 28 -20.97 16.45 4.49
C ARG A 28 -20.06 15.36 3.94
N ALA A 29 -20.43 14.75 2.80
CA ALA A 29 -19.61 13.71 2.18
C ALA A 29 -18.22 14.23 1.75
N ARG A 30 -18.18 15.44 1.18
CA ARG A 30 -16.94 16.12 0.77
C ARG A 30 -16.08 16.50 1.98
N ASN A 31 -16.66 17.15 2.99
CA ASN A 31 -15.95 17.55 4.20
C ASN A 31 -15.45 16.33 4.98
N SER A 32 -16.24 15.27 5.12
CA SER A 32 -15.76 14.05 5.78
C SER A 32 -14.60 13.41 5.02
N ARG A 33 -14.59 13.47 3.68
CA ARG A 33 -13.45 13.02 2.86
C ARG A 33 -12.23 13.93 3.09
N GLN A 34 -12.40 15.25 3.01
CA GLN A 34 -11.33 16.22 3.23
C GLN A 34 -10.76 16.12 4.65
N ASN A 35 -11.61 16.06 5.67
CA ASN A 35 -11.20 15.89 7.06
C ASN A 35 -10.47 14.57 7.28
N TRP A 36 -10.89 13.49 6.63
CA TRP A 36 -10.17 12.21 6.68
C TRP A 36 -8.81 12.29 5.99
N THR A 37 -8.73 12.97 4.84
CA THR A 37 -7.46 13.24 4.16
C THR A 37 -6.54 14.07 5.04
N LEU A 38 -7.03 15.18 5.59
CA LEU A 38 -6.29 16.08 6.48
C LEU A 38 -5.86 15.39 7.78
N ALA A 39 -6.73 14.60 8.42
CA ALA A 39 -6.38 13.87 9.65
C ALA A 39 -5.34 12.76 9.44
N ASN A 40 -5.20 12.26 8.20
CA ASN A 40 -4.17 11.30 7.83
C ASN A 40 -2.89 11.96 7.29
N HIS A 41 -2.88 13.27 7.07
CA HIS A 41 -1.68 14.05 6.87
C HIS A 41 -1.18 14.55 8.23
N ARG A 42 -0.08 13.96 8.75
CA ARG A 42 0.64 14.61 9.86
C ARG A 42 1.31 15.88 9.34
N PRO A 43 1.37 16.97 10.14
CA PRO A 43 2.17 18.12 9.78
C PRO A 43 3.62 17.69 9.62
N LEU A 44 4.25 18.11 8.52
CA LEU A 44 5.66 17.97 8.29
C LEU A 44 6.41 18.63 9.45
N ASP A 45 7.30 17.89 10.10
CA ASP A 45 8.29 18.50 10.99
C ASP A 45 9.07 19.53 10.17
N ALA A 46 8.95 20.79 10.58
CA ALA A 46 9.64 21.93 10.01
C ALA A 46 11.14 21.85 10.32
N ARG A 47 11.91 21.07 9.56
CA ARG A 47 13.35 21.26 9.40
C ARG A 47 13.73 21.00 7.94
N GLY A 48 13.95 22.09 7.22
CA GLY A 48 14.34 22.09 5.82
C GLY A 48 15.69 21.40 5.62
N ILE A 49 15.66 20.30 4.89
CA ILE A 49 16.76 19.81 4.05
C ILE A 49 16.10 19.30 2.78
N PRO A 50 16.47 19.77 1.57
CA PRO A 50 15.93 19.22 0.33
C PRO A 50 16.55 17.86 0.07
N GLY A 51 15.93 16.81 0.62
CA GLY A 51 16.10 15.42 0.16
C GLY A 51 15.33 15.19 -1.14
N PRO A 52 15.58 14.07 -1.85
CA PRO A 52 14.93 13.77 -3.12
C PRO A 52 13.41 13.92 -2.97
N THR A 53 12.81 14.73 -3.83
CA THR A 53 11.38 15.05 -3.83
C THR A 53 10.58 13.76 -3.76
N SER A 54 10.07 13.42 -2.57
CA SER A 54 9.17 12.29 -2.42
C SER A 54 7.92 12.63 -3.20
N THR A 55 7.74 12.03 -4.37
CA THR A 55 6.55 12.24 -5.20
C THR A 55 5.34 11.86 -4.37
N THR A 56 4.49 12.84 -4.08
CA THR A 56 3.28 12.66 -3.26
C THR A 56 2.18 11.93 -4.03
N GLN A 57 2.34 11.80 -5.35
CA GLN A 57 1.46 11.08 -6.26
C GLN A 57 2.17 9.84 -6.83
N TRP A 58 1.41 8.78 -7.05
CA TRP A 58 1.89 7.56 -7.67
C TRP A 58 2.25 7.81 -9.14
N SER A 59 3.30 7.13 -9.63
CA SER A 59 3.72 7.19 -11.04
C SER A 59 3.89 5.78 -11.62
N PRO A 60 3.66 5.58 -12.92
CA PRO A 60 3.90 4.29 -13.57
C PRO A 60 5.40 3.93 -13.60
N PRO A 61 5.74 2.64 -13.68
CA PRO A 61 7.12 2.20 -13.84
C PRO A 61 7.61 2.41 -15.28
N PRO A 62 8.92 2.21 -15.56
CA PRO A 62 9.47 2.29 -16.92
C PRO A 62 8.72 1.41 -17.93
N HIS A 63 8.78 1.77 -19.21
CA HIS A 63 8.11 1.03 -20.28
C HIS A 63 8.47 -0.47 -20.28
N GLY A 64 7.47 -1.34 -20.42
CA GLY A 64 7.66 -2.79 -20.45
C GLY A 64 7.99 -3.42 -19.09
N SER A 65 7.74 -2.69 -17.98
CA SER A 65 7.95 -3.21 -16.63
C SER A 65 6.68 -3.13 -15.79
N TYR A 66 6.67 -3.92 -14.71
CA TYR A 66 5.63 -3.92 -13.71
C TYR A 66 6.06 -3.13 -12.47
N LYS A 67 5.08 -2.67 -11.69
CA LYS A 67 5.29 -2.12 -10.35
C LYS A 67 4.41 -2.86 -9.36
N CYS A 68 5.00 -3.37 -8.30
CA CYS A 68 4.31 -3.94 -7.15
C CYS A 68 4.43 -3.01 -5.96
N ASN A 69 3.36 -2.28 -5.68
CA ASN A 69 3.20 -1.52 -4.45
C ASN A 69 2.76 -2.45 -3.32
N PHE A 70 3.43 -2.38 -2.17
CA PHE A 70 3.08 -3.19 -1.01
C PHE A 70 3.04 -2.39 0.29
N ALA A 71 2.19 -2.82 1.22
CA ALA A 71 2.03 -2.19 2.53
C ALA A 71 1.57 -3.21 3.59
N THR A 72 1.74 -2.86 4.86
CA THR A 72 1.29 -3.65 6.00
C THR A 72 0.22 -2.91 6.80
N PHE A 73 -0.67 -3.66 7.46
CA PHE A 73 -1.69 -3.11 8.35
C PHE A 73 -1.79 -3.96 9.63
N PRO A 74 -1.51 -3.41 10.82
CA PRO A 74 -1.64 -4.16 12.07
C PRO A 74 -3.12 -4.39 12.43
N ASN A 75 -3.44 -5.58 12.93
CA ASN A 75 -4.76 -5.93 13.48
C ASN A 75 -4.61 -6.48 14.91
N PRO A 76 -4.46 -5.60 15.92
CA PRO A 76 -4.18 -6.00 17.30
C PRO A 76 -5.26 -6.89 17.92
N ASP A 77 -6.53 -6.66 17.56
CA ASP A 77 -7.68 -7.36 18.12
C ASP A 77 -7.63 -8.88 17.86
N GLU A 78 -7.08 -9.30 16.72
CA GLU A 78 -6.90 -10.71 16.35
C GLU A 78 -5.45 -11.18 16.49
N ASN A 79 -4.56 -10.36 17.07
CA ASN A 79 -3.11 -10.59 17.09
C ASN A 79 -2.57 -11.01 15.71
N THR A 80 -2.96 -10.27 14.66
CA THR A 80 -2.57 -10.55 13.27
C THR A 80 -2.10 -9.26 12.59
N PHE A 81 -1.49 -9.39 11.41
CA PHE A 81 -1.30 -8.26 10.50
C PHE A 81 -1.67 -8.62 9.07
N GLY A 82 -2.14 -7.61 8.36
CA GLY A 82 -2.43 -7.64 6.95
C GLY A 82 -1.25 -7.21 6.09
N ILE A 83 -1.18 -7.78 4.90
CA ILE A 83 -0.31 -7.31 3.82
C ILE A 83 -1.18 -7.10 2.58
N GLY A 84 -0.96 -6.01 1.86
CA GLY A 84 -1.63 -5.71 0.60
C GLY A 84 -0.61 -5.49 -0.50
N PHE A 85 -0.88 -6.05 -1.69
CA PHE A 85 -0.08 -5.92 -2.90
C PHE A 85 -0.94 -5.42 -4.05
N CYS A 86 -0.47 -4.43 -4.79
CA CYS A 86 -1.09 -4.02 -6.05
C CYS A 86 -0.03 -4.00 -7.15
N ILE A 87 -0.29 -4.73 -8.23
CA ILE A 87 0.56 -4.85 -9.39
C ILE A 87 -0.06 -4.02 -10.52
N ARG A 88 0.77 -3.16 -11.10
CA ARG A 88 0.43 -2.33 -12.25
C ARG A 88 1.48 -2.44 -13.35
N ASP A 89 1.06 -2.26 -14.59
CA ASP A 89 1.96 -2.23 -15.75
C ASP A 89 2.52 -0.82 -16.01
N SER A 90 3.32 -0.70 -17.07
CA SER A 90 3.93 0.57 -17.48
C SER A 90 2.95 1.62 -18.01
N LEU A 91 1.70 1.25 -18.31
CA LEU A 91 0.63 2.19 -18.66
C LEU A 91 -0.11 2.68 -17.41
N GLY A 92 0.26 2.18 -16.22
CA GLY A 92 -0.45 2.44 -14.98
C GLY A 92 -1.69 1.57 -14.79
N SER A 93 -1.95 0.63 -15.71
CA SER A 93 -3.13 -0.22 -15.67
C SER A 93 -3.02 -1.22 -14.54
N PHE A 94 -4.16 -1.51 -13.92
CA PHE A 94 -4.26 -2.58 -12.92
C PHE A 94 -4.05 -3.94 -13.57
N VAL A 95 -3.11 -4.72 -13.04
CA VAL A 95 -2.81 -6.09 -13.50
C VAL A 95 -3.34 -7.10 -12.49
N GLY A 96 -3.18 -6.83 -11.21
CA GLY A 96 -3.65 -7.72 -10.15
C GLY A 96 -3.41 -7.17 -8.76
N ALA A 97 -4.07 -7.77 -7.78
CA ALA A 97 -3.80 -7.49 -6.37
C ALA A 97 -3.93 -8.74 -5.51
N ARG A 98 -3.24 -8.74 -4.38
CA ARG A 98 -3.29 -9.81 -3.37
C ARG A 98 -3.37 -9.19 -1.98
N THR A 99 -4.10 -9.84 -1.08
CA THR A 99 -4.04 -9.54 0.35
C THR A 99 -3.71 -10.80 1.14
N LEU A 100 -2.91 -10.67 2.20
CA LEU A 100 -2.57 -11.73 3.13
C LEU A 100 -2.96 -11.30 4.54
N LYS A 101 -3.48 -12.23 5.34
CA LYS A 101 -3.56 -12.13 6.80
C LYS A 101 -2.53 -13.09 7.40
N ILE A 102 -1.64 -12.58 8.24
CA ILE A 102 -0.58 -13.36 8.89
C ILE A 102 -0.77 -13.29 10.41
N PRO A 103 -0.76 -14.44 11.11
CA PRO A 103 -0.77 -14.48 12.57
C PRO A 103 0.46 -13.84 13.21
N GLY A 104 0.27 -13.30 14.41
CA GLY A 104 1.28 -12.57 15.17
C GLY A 104 1.29 -11.07 14.85
N LEU A 105 1.92 -10.30 15.73
CA LEU A 105 2.03 -8.85 15.56
C LEU A 105 3.47 -8.37 15.87
N PRO A 106 4.48 -8.78 15.08
CA PRO A 106 5.86 -8.35 15.29
C PRO A 106 6.02 -6.84 15.02
N PRO A 107 7.17 -6.24 15.37
CA PRO A 107 7.44 -4.83 15.11
C PRO A 107 7.22 -4.46 13.64
N ALA A 108 6.83 -3.21 13.38
CA ALA A 108 6.49 -2.74 12.03
C ALA A 108 7.60 -3.03 11.00
N SER A 109 8.87 -2.88 11.38
CA SER A 109 9.99 -3.19 10.50
C SER A 109 10.06 -4.65 10.07
N ILE A 110 9.74 -5.59 10.97
CA ILE A 110 9.74 -7.02 10.64
C ILE A 110 8.57 -7.32 9.71
N ARG A 111 7.38 -6.76 9.98
CA ARG A 111 6.22 -6.90 9.10
C ARG A 111 6.52 -6.38 7.69
N ASP A 112 7.15 -5.22 7.57
CA ASP A 112 7.46 -4.61 6.27
C ASP A 112 8.43 -5.47 5.47
N VAL A 113 9.44 -6.06 6.10
CA VAL A 113 10.39 -6.95 5.42
C VAL A 113 9.74 -8.29 5.05
N ILE A 114 8.87 -8.83 5.89
CA ILE A 114 8.04 -9.98 5.52
C ILE A 114 7.19 -9.65 4.29
N ALA A 115 6.61 -8.45 4.23
CA ALA A 115 5.85 -7.99 3.08
C ALA A 115 6.70 -7.89 1.81
N LEU A 116 7.94 -7.39 1.90
CA LEU A 116 8.87 -7.41 0.77
C LEU A 116 9.17 -8.84 0.30
N MET A 117 9.43 -9.76 1.24
CA MET A 117 9.68 -11.16 0.91
C MET A 117 8.48 -11.79 0.17
N GLN A 118 7.27 -11.55 0.66
CA GLN A 118 6.04 -12.02 0.03
C GLN A 118 5.79 -11.37 -1.34
N ALA A 119 6.16 -10.09 -1.53
CA ALA A 119 6.09 -9.43 -2.83
C ALA A 119 7.01 -10.09 -3.86
N ILE A 120 8.23 -10.46 -3.45
CA ILE A 120 9.20 -11.17 -4.30
C ILE A 120 8.67 -12.55 -4.70
N ILE A 121 8.09 -13.28 -3.74
CA ILE A 121 7.47 -14.59 -4.01
C ILE A 121 6.31 -14.44 -5.00
N LEU A 122 5.40 -13.51 -4.74
CA LEU A 122 4.26 -13.21 -5.64
C LEU A 122 4.72 -12.90 -7.06
N ALA A 123 5.76 -12.07 -7.21
CA ALA A 123 6.30 -11.73 -8.52
C ALA A 123 6.89 -12.94 -9.25
N SER A 124 7.60 -13.81 -8.53
CA SER A 124 8.14 -15.05 -9.08
C SER A 124 7.06 -16.04 -9.49
N GLU A 125 6.01 -16.22 -8.69
CA GLU A 125 4.91 -17.16 -8.98
C GLU A 125 4.19 -16.79 -10.29
N ASN A 126 4.06 -15.49 -10.56
CA ASN A 126 3.33 -14.96 -11.71
C ASN A 126 4.24 -14.52 -12.86
N GLN A 127 5.56 -14.76 -12.75
CA GLN A 127 6.55 -14.42 -13.77
C GLN A 127 6.57 -12.92 -14.16
N TYR A 128 6.27 -12.03 -13.21
CA TYR A 128 6.35 -10.59 -13.45
C TYR A 128 7.82 -10.15 -13.53
N SER A 129 8.26 -9.79 -14.72
CA SER A 129 9.62 -9.33 -15.00
C SER A 129 9.66 -8.47 -16.25
N PRO A 130 10.39 -7.34 -16.26
CA PRO A 130 11.03 -6.67 -15.11
C PRO A 130 9.98 -6.06 -14.15
N ILE A 131 10.31 -5.93 -12.86
CA ILE A 131 9.36 -5.44 -11.83
C ILE A 131 10.03 -4.58 -10.75
N LEU A 132 9.37 -3.47 -10.41
CA LEU A 132 9.75 -2.56 -9.34
C LEU A 132 8.90 -2.82 -8.09
N PHE A 133 9.53 -3.09 -6.95
CA PHE A 133 8.85 -3.16 -5.66
C PHE A 133 8.88 -1.81 -4.97
N GLU A 134 7.72 -1.33 -4.53
CA GLU A 134 7.60 0.00 -3.95
C GLU A 134 6.90 -0.05 -2.58
N SER A 135 7.54 0.55 -1.57
CA SER A 135 7.04 0.61 -0.20
C SER A 135 7.17 2.01 0.38
N SER A 136 6.34 2.30 1.37
CA SER A 136 6.43 3.52 2.18
C SER A 136 7.17 3.31 3.51
N SER A 137 7.92 2.22 3.64
CA SER A 137 8.74 1.92 4.82
C SER A 137 10.13 2.55 4.72
N SER A 138 10.39 3.58 5.51
CA SER A 138 11.70 4.25 5.58
C SER A 138 12.83 3.33 6.04
N ARG A 139 12.51 2.23 6.73
CA ARG A 139 13.50 1.27 7.20
C ARG A 139 13.98 0.32 6.11
N ILE A 140 13.11 -0.05 5.18
CA ILE A 140 13.49 -0.79 3.98
C ILE A 140 14.38 0.10 3.10
N GLU A 141 13.96 1.35 2.91
CA GLU A 141 14.73 2.34 2.16
C GLU A 141 16.13 2.53 2.73
N SER A 142 16.24 2.81 4.04
CA SER A 142 17.54 3.05 4.67
C SER A 142 18.50 1.88 4.56
N PHE A 143 18.00 0.64 4.56
CA PHE A 143 18.81 -0.57 4.37
C PHE A 143 19.40 -0.69 2.97
N PHE A 144 18.63 -0.35 1.93
CA PHE A 144 19.12 -0.35 0.55
C PHE A 144 20.08 0.81 0.28
N LEU A 145 19.88 1.96 0.92
CA LEU A 145 20.78 3.12 0.83
C LEU A 145 22.10 2.94 1.59
N HIS A 146 22.11 2.16 2.69
CA HIS A 146 23.28 1.98 3.55
C HIS A 146 23.67 0.49 3.71
N PRO A 147 24.12 -0.17 2.63
CA PRO A 147 24.38 -1.62 2.61
C PRO A 147 25.54 -2.09 3.51
N ASN A 148 26.37 -1.17 4.01
CA ASN A 148 27.59 -1.46 4.76
C ASN A 148 27.42 -1.50 6.29
N LEU A 149 26.21 -1.27 6.80
CA LEU A 149 25.93 -1.41 8.24
C LEU A 149 25.85 -2.90 8.58
N LYS A 150 26.87 -3.40 9.29
CA LYS A 150 26.90 -4.76 9.87
C LYS A 150 25.90 -4.85 11.02
N ASP A 151 24.62 -4.92 10.68
CA ASP A 151 23.56 -5.23 11.62
C ASP A 151 23.30 -6.74 11.63
N ARG A 152 23.22 -7.36 12.81
CA ARG A 152 22.90 -8.80 12.99
C ARG A 152 21.48 -9.01 13.53
N THR A 153 20.60 -8.02 13.38
CA THR A 153 19.20 -8.15 13.75
C THR A 153 18.44 -9.12 12.86
N GLU A 154 17.30 -9.64 13.36
CA GLU A 154 16.36 -10.42 12.56
C GLU A 154 15.98 -9.70 11.25
N PHE A 155 15.80 -8.37 11.33
CA PHE A 155 15.53 -7.51 10.18
C PHE A 155 16.61 -7.64 9.09
N SER A 156 17.89 -7.51 9.44
CA SER A 156 18.98 -7.59 8.47
C SER A 156 19.11 -9.00 7.89
N GLY A 157 18.85 -10.04 8.69
CA GLY A 157 18.80 -11.43 8.23
C GLY A 157 17.77 -11.64 7.12
N ILE A 158 16.52 -11.21 7.34
CA ILE A 158 15.44 -11.36 6.34
C ILE A 158 15.72 -10.45 5.13
N MET A 159 16.23 -9.24 5.33
CA MET A 159 16.59 -8.35 4.22
C MET A 159 17.71 -8.92 3.34
N ASN A 160 18.74 -9.52 3.94
CA ASN A 160 19.80 -10.22 3.19
C ASN A 160 19.23 -11.41 2.41
N HIS A 161 18.29 -12.15 3.00
CA HIS A 161 17.58 -13.21 2.28
C HIS A 161 16.81 -12.67 1.06
N CYS A 162 16.08 -11.55 1.22
CA CYS A 162 15.37 -10.89 0.12
C CYS A 162 16.34 -10.43 -0.99
N ARG A 163 17.47 -9.82 -0.61
CA ARG A 163 18.52 -9.39 -1.54
C ARG A 163 19.10 -10.57 -2.32
N ASN A 164 19.37 -11.68 -1.65
CA ASN A 164 19.89 -12.89 -2.30
C ASN A 164 18.89 -13.50 -3.28
N LYS A 165 17.60 -13.56 -2.93
CA LYS A 165 16.54 -13.99 -3.85
C LYS A 165 16.46 -13.08 -5.08
N ILE A 166 16.44 -11.76 -4.88
CA ILE A 166 16.47 -10.78 -5.97
C ILE A 166 17.66 -11.02 -6.91
N ASN A 167 18.85 -11.23 -6.34
CA ASN A 167 20.07 -11.47 -7.12
C ASN A 167 20.03 -12.81 -7.86
N SER A 168 19.52 -13.89 -7.24
CA SER A 168 19.39 -15.17 -7.93
C SER A 168 18.45 -15.10 -9.13
N TYR A 169 17.35 -14.34 -9.04
CA TYR A 169 16.45 -14.16 -10.19
C TYR A 169 17.06 -13.30 -11.29
N LYS A 170 17.83 -12.25 -10.95
CA LYS A 170 18.58 -11.45 -11.92
C LYS A 170 19.52 -12.32 -12.75
N ILE A 171 20.24 -13.23 -12.09
CA ILE A 171 21.21 -14.13 -12.72
C ILE A 171 20.50 -15.20 -13.58
N ASN A 172 19.43 -15.81 -13.07
CA ASN A 172 18.79 -16.96 -13.72
C ASN A 172 17.74 -16.60 -14.79
N SER A 173 17.24 -15.37 -14.83
CA SER A 173 16.06 -15.04 -15.65
C SER A 173 16.13 -13.67 -16.35
N CYS A 174 17.30 -13.02 -16.40
CA CYS A 174 17.46 -11.62 -16.86
C CYS A 174 16.43 -10.66 -16.22
N ALA A 175 15.96 -11.00 -15.02
CA ALA A 175 14.82 -10.34 -14.41
C ALA A 175 15.30 -9.16 -13.57
N ASN A 176 14.98 -7.94 -14.01
CA ASN A 176 15.34 -6.74 -13.25
C ASN A 176 14.33 -6.50 -12.13
N PHE A 177 14.70 -6.91 -10.93
CA PHE A 177 14.03 -6.54 -9.68
C PHE A 177 14.73 -5.33 -9.07
N ASN A 178 13.96 -4.27 -8.83
CA ASN A 178 14.46 -3.10 -8.11
C ASN A 178 13.52 -2.78 -6.95
N VAL A 179 14.04 -2.21 -5.86
CA VAL A 179 13.24 -1.76 -4.72
C VAL A 179 13.34 -0.24 -4.66
N SER A 180 12.20 0.44 -4.81
CA SER A 180 12.07 1.88 -4.66
C SER A 180 11.26 2.24 -3.43
N PHE A 181 11.42 3.49 -3.01
CA PHE A 181 10.65 4.08 -1.93
C PHE A 181 9.62 5.06 -2.49
N THR A 182 8.50 5.19 -1.80
CA THR A 182 7.44 6.14 -2.15
C THR A 182 6.83 6.77 -0.92
N HIS A 183 6.29 7.97 -1.09
CA HIS A 183 5.57 8.63 -0.01
C HIS A 183 4.31 7.83 0.36
N ARG A 184 3.90 7.85 1.65
CA ARG A 184 2.70 7.12 2.12
C ARG A 184 1.44 7.49 1.34
N SER A 185 1.31 8.74 0.91
CA SER A 185 0.17 9.20 0.10
C SER A 185 0.11 8.55 -1.29
N ALA A 186 1.25 8.17 -1.85
CA ALA A 186 1.37 7.48 -3.13
C ALA A 186 1.26 5.95 -3.00
N ASN A 187 1.14 5.42 -1.78
CA ASN A 187 1.00 3.98 -1.48
C ASN A 187 -0.35 3.61 -0.84
N LEU A 188 -1.35 4.50 -0.95
CA LEU A 188 -2.67 4.30 -0.31
C LEU A 188 -3.43 3.09 -0.86
N VAL A 189 -3.21 2.73 -2.12
CA VAL A 189 -3.79 1.54 -2.74
C VAL A 189 -3.37 0.29 -1.97
N ALA A 190 -2.05 0.08 -1.80
CA ALA A 190 -1.53 -1.07 -1.08
C ALA A 190 -1.94 -1.05 0.40
N ALA A 191 -1.97 0.13 1.03
CA ALA A 191 -2.40 0.27 2.43
C ALA A 191 -3.88 -0.12 2.64
N ASN A 192 -4.77 0.24 1.71
CA ASN A 192 -6.18 -0.16 1.80
C ASN A 192 -6.38 -1.65 1.53
N LEU A 193 -5.59 -2.25 0.64
CA LEU A 193 -5.55 -3.70 0.46
C LEU A 193 -5.09 -4.39 1.76
N ALA A 194 -4.01 -3.91 2.38
CA ALA A 194 -3.51 -4.46 3.64
C ALA A 194 -4.59 -4.39 4.73
N LYS A 195 -5.33 -3.28 4.81
CA LYS A 195 -6.47 -3.13 5.72
C LYS A 195 -7.63 -4.06 5.39
N ALA A 196 -7.87 -4.34 4.11
CA ALA A 196 -8.94 -5.21 3.65
C ALA A 196 -8.68 -6.69 4.00
N SER A 197 -7.43 -7.09 4.24
CA SER A 197 -7.09 -8.48 4.60
C SER A 197 -7.86 -9.00 5.82
N LYS A 198 -8.25 -8.11 6.73
CA LYS A 198 -9.01 -8.48 7.94
C LYS A 198 -10.36 -9.14 7.63
N TYR A 199 -10.94 -8.83 6.47
CA TYR A 199 -12.22 -9.38 6.02
C TYR A 199 -12.09 -10.74 5.32
N TYR A 200 -10.87 -11.26 5.19
CA TYR A 200 -10.59 -12.56 4.58
C TYR A 200 -9.89 -13.47 5.59
N ALA A 201 -10.07 -14.79 5.43
CA ALA A 201 -9.50 -15.77 6.36
C ALA A 201 -7.97 -15.79 6.29
N ASN A 202 -7.39 -15.86 5.09
CA ASN A 202 -5.94 -15.95 4.87
C ASN A 202 -5.51 -15.11 3.66
N LEU A 203 -5.39 -15.74 2.49
CA LEU A 203 -4.98 -15.14 1.22
C LEU A 203 -6.20 -14.83 0.36
N LYS A 204 -6.21 -13.67 -0.29
CA LYS A 204 -7.19 -13.33 -1.32
C LYS A 204 -6.53 -12.68 -2.53
N ASP A 205 -6.74 -13.27 -3.69
CA ASP A 205 -6.36 -12.73 -4.99
C ASP A 205 -7.51 -11.97 -5.65
N PHE A 206 -7.13 -10.92 -6.39
CA PHE A 206 -8.02 -10.05 -7.13
C PHE A 206 -7.52 -9.94 -8.58
N ALA A 207 -8.26 -10.57 -9.50
CA ALA A 207 -8.05 -10.43 -10.94
C ALA A 207 -8.60 -9.11 -11.51
N TYR A 208 -9.51 -8.46 -10.78
CA TYR A 208 -10.13 -7.18 -11.12
C TYR A 208 -9.99 -6.21 -9.96
N ILE A 209 -10.11 -4.90 -10.24
CA ILE A 209 -9.99 -3.84 -9.23
C ILE A 209 -11.05 -4.03 -8.14
N PRO A 210 -10.67 -4.32 -6.88
CA PRO A 210 -11.64 -4.45 -5.81
C PRO A 210 -12.19 -3.09 -5.36
N ASN A 211 -13.43 -3.10 -4.85
CA ASN A 211 -14.13 -1.90 -4.36
C ASN A 211 -13.33 -1.10 -3.32
N CYS A 212 -12.48 -1.75 -2.52
CA CYS A 212 -11.68 -1.08 -1.50
C CYS A 212 -10.59 -0.15 -2.06
N ILE A 213 -10.21 -0.30 -3.33
CA ILE A 213 -9.19 0.54 -3.99
C ILE A 213 -9.67 1.21 -5.27
N PHE A 214 -10.89 0.91 -5.76
CA PHE A 214 -11.40 1.42 -7.03
C PHE A 214 -11.25 2.93 -7.18
N SER A 215 -11.71 3.69 -6.17
CA SER A 215 -11.63 5.15 -6.21
C SER A 215 -10.19 5.68 -6.18
N LEU A 216 -9.26 4.95 -5.56
CA LEU A 216 -7.85 5.35 -5.52
C LEU A 216 -7.18 5.14 -6.87
N ILE A 217 -7.38 3.98 -7.49
CA ILE A 217 -6.85 3.69 -8.83
C ILE A 217 -7.37 4.71 -9.84
N VAL A 218 -8.67 5.03 -9.81
CA VAL A 218 -9.26 6.02 -10.74
C VAL A 218 -8.68 7.42 -10.52
N ASN A 219 -8.48 7.87 -9.28
CA ASN A 219 -7.90 9.20 -9.03
C ASN A 219 -6.39 9.28 -9.36
N GLU A 220 -5.68 8.15 -9.37
CA GLU A 220 -4.25 8.11 -9.73
C GLU A 220 -4.04 8.11 -11.25
N LEU A 221 -5.07 7.76 -12.03
CA LEU A 221 -5.08 7.76 -13.50
C LEU A 221 -5.61 9.06 -14.12
N SER A 222 -6.25 9.92 -13.33
CA SER A 222 -6.80 11.22 -13.73
C SER A 222 -5.80 12.34 -13.54
#